data_AF-A0A380TN13-F1
#
_entry.id   AF-A0A380TN13-F1
#
_cell.length_a   1.000
_cell.length_b   1.000
_cell.length_c   1.000
_cell.angle_alpha   90.00
_cell.angle_beta   90.00
_cell.angle_gamma   90.00
#
_symmetry.space_group_name_H-M   'P 1'
#
loop_
_entity.id
_entity.type
_entity.pdbx_description
1 polymer ?
#
loop_
_entity_poly.entity_id
_entity_poly.type
_entity_poly.pdbx_seq_one_letter_code
_entity_poly.pdbx_strand_id
1 'polypeptide(L)'
;MVGQIDQLVSDTEKFVGYLKSGDVQNAKKIYPLARMYFERSEPIAESFGDLDPRIDARLADLTEEGKTEKDWSGFHKIEKVLWEQNTTKDTEATAAQLIKDVKELHAKIPTAEVTPDLMINRCGGFVK
;
A
#
# COMPACT_ATOMS: atom_id res chain seq x y z
N MET A 1 -10.31 -11.54 -4.66
CA MET A 1 -9.43 -10.85 -3.70
C MET A 1 -7.97 -11.15 -3.98
N VAL A 2 -7.55 -12.43 -3.99
CA VAL A 2 -6.17 -12.85 -4.31
C VAL A 2 -5.62 -12.17 -5.57
N GLY A 3 -6.33 -12.24 -6.70
CA GLY A 3 -5.88 -11.59 -7.94
C GLY A 3 -5.80 -10.05 -7.91
N GLN A 4 -6.48 -9.37 -6.98
CA GLN A 4 -6.28 -7.92 -6.79
C GLN A 4 -4.93 -7.65 -6.11
N ILE A 5 -4.52 -8.52 -5.20
CA ILE A 5 -3.30 -8.35 -4.40
C ILE A 5 -2.07 -8.81 -5.18
N ASP A 6 -2.20 -9.84 -6.03
CA ASP A 6 -1.19 -10.15 -7.04
C ASP A 6 -0.91 -8.94 -7.94
N GLN A 7 -1.98 -8.26 -8.37
CA GLN A 7 -1.87 -7.07 -9.20
C GLN A 7 -1.28 -5.87 -8.44
N LEU A 8 -1.65 -5.70 -7.16
CA LEU A 8 -1.01 -4.74 -6.27
C LEU A 8 0.51 -4.97 -6.17
N VAL A 9 0.94 -6.21 -5.96
CA VAL A 9 2.38 -6.57 -5.89
C VAL A 9 3.05 -6.20 -7.22
N SER A 10 2.51 -6.66 -8.34
CA SER A 10 3.06 -6.40 -9.68
C SER A 10 3.19 -4.90 -9.96
N ASP A 11 2.15 -4.12 -9.72
CA ASP A 11 2.17 -2.68 -10.04
C ASP A 11 3.00 -1.87 -9.05
N THR A 12 3.11 -2.32 -7.80
CA THR A 12 4.09 -1.77 -6.84
C THR A 12 5.52 -2.06 -7.28
N GLU A 13 5.82 -3.26 -7.80
CA GLU A 13 7.16 -3.56 -8.35
C GLU A 13 7.51 -2.67 -9.54
N LYS A 14 6.57 -2.44 -10.46
CA LYS A 14 6.76 -1.50 -11.58
C LYS A 14 6.94 -0.07 -11.09
N PHE A 15 6.13 0.37 -10.13
CA PHE A 15 6.24 1.69 -9.51
C PHE A 15 7.63 1.90 -8.90
N VAL A 16 8.10 0.96 -8.08
CA VAL A 16 9.46 0.98 -7.51
C VAL A 16 10.52 0.95 -8.59
N GLY A 17 10.29 0.21 -9.69
CA GLY A 17 11.15 0.23 -10.87
C GLY A 17 11.32 1.62 -11.48
N TYR A 18 10.22 2.35 -11.71
CA TYR A 18 10.25 3.71 -12.25
C TYR A 18 10.92 4.71 -11.29
N LEU A 19 10.70 4.56 -9.98
CA LEU A 19 11.39 5.38 -8.97
C LEU A 19 12.91 5.20 -9.05
N LYS A 20 13.37 3.94 -9.10
CA LYS A 20 14.79 3.58 -9.21
C LYS A 20 15.42 4.04 -10.52
N SER A 21 14.67 4.08 -11.61
CA SER A 21 15.17 4.54 -12.91
C SER A 21 15.11 6.05 -13.10
N GLY A 22 14.58 6.81 -12.14
CA GLY A 22 14.41 8.26 -12.28
C GLY A 22 13.21 8.68 -13.15
N ASP A 23 12.31 7.75 -13.49
CA ASP A 23 11.21 7.99 -14.41
C ASP A 23 9.98 8.54 -13.68
N VAL A 24 10.03 9.85 -13.38
CA VAL A 24 8.96 10.57 -12.69
C VAL A 24 7.63 10.46 -13.43
N GLN A 25 7.63 10.48 -14.77
CA GLN A 25 6.40 10.47 -15.56
C GLN A 25 5.67 9.13 -15.45
N ASN A 26 6.39 8.02 -15.64
CA ASN A 26 5.76 6.71 -15.52
C ASN A 26 5.46 6.34 -14.06
N ALA A 27 6.27 6.81 -13.09
CA ALA A 27 5.96 6.68 -11.68
C ALA A 27 4.60 7.36 -11.33
N LYS A 28 4.39 8.61 -11.79
CA LYS A 28 3.11 9.33 -11.60
C LYS A 28 1.93 8.64 -12.27
N LYS A 29 2.12 8.05 -13.45
CA LYS A 29 1.05 7.34 -14.19
C LYS A 29 0.62 6.06 -13.49
N ILE A 30 1.57 5.28 -12.96
CA ILE A 30 1.24 3.99 -12.34
C ILE A 30 0.79 4.11 -10.89
N TYR A 31 1.19 5.17 -10.18
CA TYR A 31 0.80 5.42 -8.79
C TYR A 31 -0.70 5.23 -8.50
N PRO A 32 -1.65 5.89 -9.22
CA PRO A 32 -3.07 5.70 -8.94
C PRO A 32 -3.57 4.29 -9.28
N LEU A 33 -2.93 3.60 -10.24
CA LEU A 33 -3.30 2.22 -10.59
C LEU A 33 -2.89 1.24 -9.50
N ALA A 34 -1.66 1.37 -8.97
CA ALA A 34 -1.20 0.56 -7.86
C ALA A 34 -2.08 0.77 -6.61
N ARG A 35 -2.37 2.03 -6.27
CA ARG A 35 -3.25 2.38 -5.16
C ARG A 35 -4.66 1.83 -5.28
N MET A 36 -5.26 1.88 -6.47
CA MET A 36 -6.61 1.32 -6.67
C MET A 36 -6.71 -0.15 -6.21
N TYR A 37 -5.66 -0.94 -6.39
CA TYR A 37 -5.64 -2.33 -5.90
C TYR A 37 -5.46 -2.40 -4.38
N PHE A 38 -4.67 -1.50 -3.79
CA PHE A 38 -4.50 -1.39 -2.34
C PHE A 38 -5.82 -1.03 -1.65
N GLU A 39 -6.50 0.02 -2.10
CA GLU A 39 -7.77 0.50 -1.55
C GLU A 39 -8.85 -0.60 -1.54
N ARG A 40 -8.85 -1.48 -2.55
CA ARG A 40 -9.76 -2.64 -2.60
C ARG A 40 -9.38 -3.75 -1.61
N SER A 41 -8.15 -3.77 -1.14
CA SER A 41 -7.61 -4.71 -0.15
C SER A 41 -7.50 -4.11 1.26
N GLU A 42 -7.77 -2.81 1.43
CA GLU A 42 -7.67 -2.05 2.67
C GLU A 42 -8.38 -2.74 3.85
N PRO A 43 -9.64 -3.23 3.75
CA PRO A 43 -10.30 -3.88 4.89
C PRO A 43 -9.56 -5.11 5.42
N ILE A 44 -8.75 -5.75 4.58
CA ILE A 44 -7.93 -6.88 4.98
C ILE A 44 -6.58 -6.41 5.52
N ALA A 45 -6.01 -5.35 4.95
CA ALA A 45 -4.79 -4.74 5.46
C ALA A 45 -4.97 -4.21 6.89
N GLU A 46 -6.11 -3.56 7.18
CA GLU A 46 -6.51 -3.11 8.52
C GLU A 46 -6.54 -4.26 9.55
N SER A 47 -6.96 -5.46 9.10
CA SER A 47 -6.99 -6.65 9.96
C SER A 47 -5.61 -7.14 10.39
N PHE A 48 -4.54 -6.63 9.75
CA PHE A 48 -3.15 -6.98 10.04
C PHE A 48 -2.41 -5.91 10.86
N GLY A 49 -3.14 -5.04 11.55
CA GLY A 49 -2.58 -4.11 12.54
C GLY A 49 -1.84 -2.96 11.86
N ASP A 50 -0.51 -2.92 12.00
CA ASP A 50 0.31 -1.79 11.55
C ASP A 50 0.62 -1.80 10.03
N LEU A 51 0.06 -2.77 9.28
CA LEU A 51 0.38 -2.93 7.87
C LEU A 51 -0.22 -1.82 7.01
N ASP A 52 -1.47 -1.46 7.30
CA ASP A 52 -2.18 -0.38 6.61
C ASP A 52 -1.44 0.97 6.73
N PRO A 53 -1.11 1.47 7.93
CA PRO A 53 -0.42 2.75 8.06
C PRO A 53 1.02 2.73 7.49
N ARG A 54 1.68 1.56 7.40
CA ARG A 54 2.98 1.45 6.73
C ARG A 54 2.88 1.62 5.21
N ILE A 55 1.74 1.23 4.62
CA ILE A 55 1.53 1.27 3.18
C ILE A 55 0.88 2.58 2.74
N ASP A 56 -0.12 3.08 3.48
CA ASP A 56 -1.00 4.14 2.99
C ASP A 56 -1.39 5.23 3.98
N ALA A 57 -0.68 5.37 5.11
CA ALA A 57 -0.97 6.48 6.02
C ALA A 57 -0.79 7.85 5.35
N ARG A 58 -1.73 8.78 5.58
CA ARG A 58 -1.54 10.20 5.26
C ARG A 58 -0.77 10.86 6.39
N LEU A 59 0.00 11.90 6.05
CA LEU A 59 0.78 12.62 7.04
C LEU A 59 -0.12 13.24 8.14
N ALA A 60 -1.32 13.69 7.79
CA ALA A 60 -2.30 14.22 8.76
C ALA A 60 -2.67 13.18 9.83
N ASP A 61 -3.02 11.96 9.41
CA ASP A 61 -3.42 10.88 10.31
C ASP A 61 -2.27 10.50 11.26
N LEU A 62 -1.02 10.45 10.74
CA LEU A 62 0.16 10.22 11.58
C LEU A 62 0.38 11.31 12.62
N THR A 63 0.16 12.57 12.25
CA THR A 63 0.35 13.68 13.18
C THR A 63 -0.68 13.70 14.31
N GLU A 64 -1.90 13.23 14.06
CA GLU A 64 -2.92 13.06 15.11
C GLU A 64 -2.50 11.99 16.13
N GLU A 65 -1.73 10.98 15.70
CA GLU A 65 -1.12 9.97 16.56
C GLU A 65 0.21 10.41 17.22
N GLY A 66 0.63 11.66 17.03
CA GLY A 66 1.89 12.19 17.56
C GLY A 66 3.15 11.72 16.81
N LYS A 67 2.99 11.15 15.61
CA LYS A 67 4.09 10.76 14.72
C LYS A 67 4.45 11.90 13.77
N THR A 68 5.59 11.79 13.11
CA THR A 68 6.16 12.83 12.24
C THR A 68 6.55 12.27 10.86
N GLU A 69 7.04 13.13 9.96
CA GLU A 69 7.59 12.69 8.66
C GLU A 69 8.72 11.65 8.79
N LYS A 70 9.41 11.59 9.94
CA LYS A 70 10.44 10.58 10.21
C LYS A 70 9.86 9.18 10.36
N ASP A 71 8.64 9.08 10.85
CA ASP A 71 7.90 7.85 11.08
C ASP A 71 7.06 7.45 9.85
N TRP A 72 6.93 8.36 8.88
CA TRP A 72 6.12 8.17 7.69
C TRP A 72 6.81 7.25 6.67
N SER A 73 6.03 6.42 5.99
CA SER A 73 6.45 5.52 4.91
C SER A 73 5.33 5.41 3.85
N GLY A 74 5.48 4.50 2.90
CA GLY A 74 4.39 4.09 2.02
C GLY A 74 4.15 4.99 0.82
N PHE A 75 2.98 4.81 0.19
CA PHE A 75 2.59 5.47 -1.04
C PHE A 75 2.57 7.00 -0.91
N HIS A 76 1.91 7.54 0.11
CA HIS A 76 1.74 8.99 0.23
C HIS A 76 3.07 9.74 0.53
N LYS A 77 4.02 9.09 1.20
CA LYS A 77 5.36 9.68 1.38
C LYS A 77 6.06 9.86 0.04
N ILE A 78 5.96 8.87 -0.84
CA ILE A 78 6.55 8.93 -2.19
C ILE A 78 5.76 9.90 -3.08
N GLU A 79 4.43 9.95 -2.94
CA GLU A 79 3.57 10.93 -3.62
C GLU A 79 4.02 12.36 -3.36
N LYS A 80 4.27 12.71 -2.10
CA LYS A 80 4.77 14.05 -1.75
C LYS A 80 6.02 14.41 -2.56
N VAL A 81 6.99 13.49 -2.64
CA VAL A 81 8.22 13.71 -3.42
C VAL A 81 7.93 13.85 -4.91
N LEU A 82 7.10 12.96 -5.48
CA LEU A 82 6.77 12.99 -6.90
C LEU A 82 6.01 14.27 -7.29
N TRP A 83 5.03 14.71 -6.52
CA TRP A 83 4.16 15.83 -6.90
C TRP A 83 4.68 17.19 -6.44
N GLU A 84 5.26 17.32 -5.26
CA GLU A 84 5.77 18.60 -4.77
C GLU A 84 7.18 18.89 -5.30
N GLN A 85 8.04 17.86 -5.38
CA GLN A 85 9.44 18.04 -5.75
C GLN A 85 9.74 17.61 -7.20
N ASN A 86 8.80 16.93 -7.86
CA ASN A 86 8.93 16.45 -9.23
C ASN A 86 10.21 15.65 -9.49
N THR A 87 10.58 14.80 -8.52
CA THR A 87 11.77 13.95 -8.57
C THR A 87 11.48 12.55 -8.00
N THR A 88 12.40 11.61 -8.19
CA THR A 88 12.40 10.31 -7.51
C THR A 88 13.55 10.17 -6.52
N LYS A 89 14.39 11.20 -6.38
CA LYS A 89 15.49 11.20 -5.40
C LYS A 89 14.93 11.06 -3.98
N ASP A 90 15.69 10.39 -3.13
CA ASP A 90 15.37 10.14 -1.72
C ASP A 90 14.11 9.27 -1.50
N THR A 91 13.59 8.64 -2.56
CA THR A 91 12.47 7.68 -2.47
C THR A 91 12.94 6.24 -2.29
N GLU A 92 14.22 5.94 -2.47
CA GLU A 92 14.74 4.58 -2.61
C GLU A 92 14.48 3.71 -1.37
N ALA A 93 14.72 4.26 -0.18
CA ALA A 93 14.48 3.56 1.08
C ALA A 93 12.98 3.30 1.29
N THR A 94 12.15 4.32 1.08
CA THR A 94 10.69 4.23 1.22
C THR A 94 10.10 3.25 0.20
N ALA A 95 10.56 3.29 -1.05
CA ALA A 95 10.12 2.40 -2.12
C ALA A 95 10.52 0.95 -1.85
N ALA A 96 11.72 0.72 -1.30
CA ALA A 96 12.16 -0.61 -0.88
C ALA A 96 11.36 -1.15 0.31
N GLN A 97 10.95 -0.29 1.23
CA GLN A 97 10.09 -0.68 2.35
C GLN A 97 8.65 -0.99 1.87
N LEU A 98 8.08 -0.11 1.04
CA LEU A 98 6.74 -0.27 0.47
C LEU A 98 6.55 -1.64 -0.21
N ILE A 99 7.50 -2.08 -1.05
CA ILE A 99 7.37 -3.39 -1.70
C ILE A 99 7.46 -4.56 -0.72
N LYS A 100 8.20 -4.42 0.39
CA LYS A 100 8.23 -5.45 1.45
C LYS A 100 6.88 -5.51 2.16
N ASP A 101 6.31 -4.36 2.51
CA ASP A 101 5.03 -4.28 3.21
C ASP A 101 3.89 -4.85 2.34
N VAL A 102 3.87 -4.53 1.04
CA VAL A 102 2.90 -5.10 0.09
C VAL A 102 3.07 -6.62 -0.08
N LYS A 103 4.31 -7.14 -0.08
CA LYS A 103 4.56 -8.58 -0.10
C LYS A 103 4.16 -9.27 1.21
N GLU A 104 4.33 -8.58 2.34
CA GLU A 104 3.84 -9.04 3.63
C GLU A 104 2.30 -9.11 3.63
N LEU A 105 1.61 -8.10 3.09
CA LEU A 105 0.16 -8.13 2.89
C LEU A 105 -0.23 -9.39 2.12
N HIS A 106 0.36 -9.57 0.93
CA HIS A 106 0.10 -10.71 0.06
C HIS A 106 0.31 -12.05 0.77
N ALA A 107 1.39 -12.21 1.54
CA ALA A 107 1.67 -13.43 2.29
C ALA A 107 0.65 -13.71 3.42
N LYS A 108 0.04 -12.66 3.99
CA LYS A 108 -0.98 -12.79 5.05
C LYS A 108 -2.38 -13.07 4.51
N ILE A 109 -2.69 -12.77 3.26
CA ILE A 109 -4.04 -12.98 2.68
C ILE A 109 -4.58 -14.40 2.84
N PRO A 110 -3.81 -15.48 2.58
CA PRO A 110 -4.28 -16.84 2.84
C PRO A 110 -4.68 -17.07 4.30
N THR A 111 -4.03 -16.38 5.26
CA THR A 111 -4.34 -16.51 6.69
C THR A 111 -5.65 -15.82 7.06
N ALA A 112 -5.96 -14.67 6.42
CA ALA A 112 -7.24 -13.97 6.57
C ALA A 112 -8.43 -14.77 6.04
N GLU A 113 -8.24 -15.58 5.01
CA GLU A 113 -9.30 -16.51 4.58
C GLU A 113 -9.53 -17.61 5.61
N VAL A 114 -8.53 -18.01 6.38
CA VAL A 114 -8.64 -19.08 7.37
C VAL A 114 -9.19 -18.59 8.72
N THR A 115 -9.13 -17.29 9.03
CA THR A 115 -9.66 -16.75 10.28
C THR A 115 -11.20 -16.61 10.24
N PRO A 116 -11.94 -17.14 11.25
CA PRO A 116 -13.40 -17.08 11.29
C PRO A 116 -13.98 -15.65 11.23
N ASP A 117 -13.27 -14.67 11.81
CA ASP A 117 -13.73 -13.27 11.89
C ASP A 117 -13.87 -12.60 10.51
N LEU A 118 -13.02 -12.97 9.54
CA LEU A 118 -13.07 -12.44 8.16
C LEU A 118 -13.94 -13.30 7.23
N MET A 119 -14.12 -14.59 7.53
CA MET A 119 -15.04 -15.46 6.79
C MET A 119 -16.51 -15.06 6.95
N ILE A 120 -16.92 -14.59 8.13
CA ILE A 120 -18.32 -14.16 8.40
C ILE A 120 -18.68 -12.92 7.58
N ASN A 121 -17.76 -11.97 7.40
CA ASN A 121 -18.00 -10.74 6.62
C ASN A 121 -17.98 -10.92 5.10
N ARG A 122 -17.63 -12.11 4.57
CA ARG A 122 -17.67 -12.40 3.12
C ARG A 122 -18.77 -13.37 2.67
N CYS A 123 -19.52 -13.97 3.60
CA CYS A 123 -20.66 -14.84 3.29
C CYS A 123 -21.96 -14.46 4.03
N GLY A 124 -22.05 -13.26 4.60
CA GLY A 124 -23.26 -12.78 5.31
C GLY A 124 -24.34 -12.13 4.43
N GLY A 125 -24.40 -12.48 3.14
CA GLY A 125 -25.27 -11.84 2.16
C GLY A 125 -26.23 -12.78 1.44
N PHE A 126 -26.76 -13.83 2.09
CA PHE A 126 -28.06 -14.46 1.78
C PHE A 126 -28.28 -15.66 2.72
N VAL A 127 -29.18 -15.55 3.71
CA VAL A 127 -30.29 -16.49 3.97
C VAL A 127 -31.35 -15.76 4.81
N LYS A 128 -32.48 -15.49 4.15
CA LYS A 128 -33.87 -15.25 4.61
C LYS A 128 -34.14 -14.69 6.01
#